data_AF-A0A6N3F6G9-F1
#
_entry.id   AF-A0A6N3F6G9-F1
#
_cell.length_a   1.000
_cell.length_b   1.000
_cell.length_c   1.000
_cell.angle_alpha   90.00
_cell.angle_beta   90.00
_cell.angle_gamma   90.00
#
_symmetry.space_group_name_H-M   'P 1'
#
loop_
_entity.id
_entity.type
_entity.pdbx_description
1 polymer ?
#
loop_
_entity_poly.entity_id
_entity_poly.type
_entity_poly.pdbx_seq_one_letter_code
_entity_poly.pdbx_strand_id
1 'polypeptide(L)'
;MRKGQVDDNLVKLAVDYVMGHYKLKDYVEKFGLTDGMHREGQSTLVIKCFRHDDKTPSLKIDEDRNLYNCLSCGHGGNLIQFIADYKRTVQGIRTTFYNELEAMLKADPVMQLRVGGNTLYKNVEIDVTGITRMNVRRSLSFNAVEQKPKTYLELSRKIKREMCDTNTILTSVDLMQQGLSPEAIYDVLFKYEKKDTPDVSFNIGDILGDV
;
A
#
# COMPACT_ATOMS: atom_id res chain seq x y z
N MET A 1 -5.19 6.45 9.39
CA MET A 1 -4.40 6.92 8.23
C MET A 1 -5.13 8.09 7.58
N ARG A 2 -4.57 9.31 7.62
CA ARG A 2 -5.13 10.44 6.86
C ARG A 2 -4.89 10.16 5.39
N LYS A 3 -5.94 10.11 4.56
CA LYS A 3 -5.79 9.97 3.12
C LYS A 3 -5.08 11.22 2.60
N GLY A 4 -3.99 11.04 1.85
CA GLY A 4 -3.26 12.14 1.21
C GLY A 4 -4.15 12.90 0.21
N GLN A 5 -3.70 14.07 -0.24
CA GLN A 5 -4.39 14.80 -1.30
C GLN A 5 -4.46 13.94 -2.57
N VAL A 6 -5.60 13.93 -3.27
CA VAL A 6 -5.76 13.17 -4.51
C VAL A 6 -4.97 13.83 -5.64
N ASP A 7 -4.36 13.03 -6.50
CA ASP A 7 -3.74 13.49 -7.74
C ASP A 7 -4.75 13.45 -8.89
N ASP A 8 -5.29 14.61 -9.24
CA ASP A 8 -6.34 14.74 -10.26
C ASP A 8 -5.87 14.25 -11.65
N ASN A 9 -4.58 14.36 -11.97
CA ASN A 9 -4.05 13.89 -13.25
C ASN A 9 -4.03 12.36 -13.29
N LEU A 10 -3.57 11.72 -12.21
CA LEU A 10 -3.58 10.26 -12.10
C LEU A 10 -5.02 9.72 -12.12
N VAL A 11 -5.95 10.41 -11.43
CA VAL A 11 -7.36 10.04 -11.46
C VAL A 11 -7.91 10.09 -12.87
N LYS A 12 -7.65 11.16 -13.63
CA LYS A 12 -8.13 11.28 -15.01
C LYS A 12 -7.60 10.15 -15.89
N LEU A 13 -6.29 9.89 -15.85
CA LEU A 13 -5.67 8.80 -16.62
C LEU A 13 -6.23 7.42 -16.23
N ALA A 14 -6.45 7.20 -14.93
CA ALA A 14 -7.03 5.98 -14.42
C ALA A 14 -8.48 5.79 -14.88
N VAL A 15 -9.29 6.85 -14.84
CA VAL A 15 -10.68 6.81 -15.34
C VAL A 15 -10.71 6.52 -16.84
N ASP A 16 -9.89 7.22 -17.63
CA ASP A 16 -9.81 7.01 -19.08
C ASP A 16 -9.40 5.57 -19.42
N TYR A 17 -8.46 5.00 -18.66
CA TYR A 17 -8.10 3.59 -18.80
C TYR A 17 -9.27 2.67 -18.48
N VAL A 18 -9.94 2.87 -17.34
CA VAL A 18 -11.06 2.01 -16.93
C VAL A 18 -12.17 2.04 -17.97
N MET A 19 -12.52 3.21 -18.48
CA MET A 19 -13.59 3.36 -19.47
C MET A 19 -13.23 2.72 -20.83
N GLY A 20 -11.94 2.64 -21.18
CA GLY A 20 -11.48 2.01 -22.41
C GLY A 20 -11.31 0.49 -22.33
N HIS A 21 -10.97 -0.06 -21.16
CA HIS A 21 -10.56 -1.47 -21.01
C HIS A 21 -11.57 -2.34 -20.25
N TYR A 22 -12.49 -1.74 -19.49
CA TYR A 22 -13.48 -2.48 -18.72
C TYR A 22 -14.88 -2.16 -19.21
N LYS A 23 -15.74 -3.19 -19.33
CA LYS A 23 -17.13 -3.04 -19.76
C LYS A 23 -18.10 -3.24 -18.61
N LEU A 24 -19.08 -2.36 -18.51
CA LEU A 24 -20.09 -2.38 -17.44
C LEU A 24 -20.95 -3.64 -17.51
N LYS A 25 -21.24 -4.13 -18.72
CA LYS A 25 -21.92 -5.40 -18.94
C LYS A 25 -21.27 -6.56 -18.18
N ASP A 26 -19.94 -6.68 -18.22
CA ASP A 26 -19.21 -7.75 -17.55
C ASP A 26 -19.41 -7.72 -16.03
N TYR A 27 -19.52 -6.52 -15.46
CA TYR A 27 -19.78 -6.35 -14.03
C TYR A 27 -21.23 -6.63 -13.65
N VAL A 28 -22.19 -6.33 -14.51
CA VAL A 28 -23.60 -6.70 -14.31
C VAL A 28 -23.75 -8.22 -14.24
N GLU A 29 -23.13 -8.94 -15.18
CA GLU A 29 -23.11 -10.40 -15.20
C GLU A 29 -22.39 -10.95 -13.96
N LYS A 30 -21.22 -10.39 -13.61
CA LYS A 30 -20.44 -10.78 -12.42
C LYS A 30 -21.20 -10.59 -11.11
N PHE A 31 -22.01 -9.55 -11.01
CA PHE A 31 -22.81 -9.26 -9.81
C PHE A 31 -24.16 -10.00 -9.80
N GLY A 32 -24.47 -10.80 -10.84
CA GLY A 32 -25.72 -11.53 -10.93
C GLY A 32 -26.95 -10.64 -11.15
N LEU A 33 -26.76 -9.43 -11.69
CA LEU A 33 -27.83 -8.46 -11.91
C LEU A 33 -28.55 -8.69 -13.26
N THR A 34 -28.98 -9.92 -13.50
CA THR A 34 -29.56 -10.34 -14.78
C THR A 34 -31.09 -10.43 -14.76
N ASP A 35 -31.74 -10.05 -13.65
CA ASP A 35 -33.20 -10.11 -13.53
C ASP A 35 -33.87 -9.05 -14.43
N GLY A 36 -34.82 -9.50 -15.25
CA GLY A 36 -35.50 -8.68 -16.26
C GLY A 36 -34.58 -8.15 -17.37
N MET A 37 -33.38 -8.72 -17.53
CA MET A 37 -32.38 -8.27 -18.49
C MET A 37 -32.85 -8.49 -19.93
N HIS A 38 -32.93 -7.41 -20.71
CA HIS A 38 -33.25 -7.46 -22.14
C HIS A 38 -32.55 -6.31 -22.88
N ARG A 39 -32.44 -6.42 -24.21
CA ARG A 39 -31.85 -5.39 -25.06
C ARG A 39 -32.93 -4.46 -25.61
N GLU A 40 -32.62 -3.17 -25.65
CA GLU A 40 -33.42 -2.13 -26.29
C GLU A 40 -32.55 -1.47 -27.36
N GLY A 41 -32.86 -1.67 -28.65
CA GLY A 41 -31.99 -1.22 -29.73
C GLY A 41 -30.68 -2.01 -29.83
N GLN A 42 -29.63 -1.39 -30.38
CA GLN A 42 -28.37 -2.08 -30.69
C GLN A 42 -27.39 -2.14 -29.50
N SER A 43 -27.25 -1.05 -28.75
CA SER A 43 -26.23 -0.92 -27.69
C SER A 43 -26.79 -0.59 -26.30
N THR A 44 -28.12 -0.58 -26.13
CA THR A 44 -28.73 -0.37 -24.81
C THR A 44 -29.20 -1.69 -24.21
N LEU A 45 -28.75 -1.94 -22.99
CA LEU A 45 -29.18 -3.04 -22.15
C LEU A 45 -30.04 -2.49 -21.02
N VAL A 46 -31.17 -3.14 -20.74
CA VAL A 46 -32.11 -2.75 -19.70
C VAL A 46 -32.20 -3.85 -18.66
N ILE A 47 -32.05 -3.49 -17.38
CA ILE A 47 -32.10 -4.40 -16.23
C ILE A 47 -32.94 -3.79 -15.09
N LYS A 48 -33.28 -4.61 -14.09
CA LYS A 48 -33.85 -4.08 -12.84
C LYS A 48 -32.83 -3.25 -12.07
N CYS A 49 -33.31 -2.18 -11.43
CA CYS A 49 -32.47 -1.35 -10.60
C CYS A 49 -32.12 -2.07 -9.30
N PHE A 50 -30.84 -2.08 -8.91
CA PHE A 50 -30.42 -2.63 -7.62
C PHE A 50 -30.66 -1.66 -6.44
N ARG A 51 -31.07 -0.42 -6.72
CA ARG A 51 -31.20 0.65 -5.70
C ARG A 51 -32.63 0.82 -5.16
N HIS A 52 -33.62 0.42 -5.94
CA HIS A 52 -35.02 0.47 -5.54
C HIS A 52 -35.75 -0.73 -6.16
N ASP A 53 -36.85 -1.13 -5.53
CA ASP A 53 -37.70 -2.18 -6.06
C ASP A 53 -38.69 -1.56 -7.07
N ASP A 54 -38.63 -2.04 -8.31
CA ASP A 54 -39.50 -1.59 -9.41
C ASP A 54 -40.14 -2.82 -10.07
N LYS A 55 -41.41 -2.68 -10.47
CA LYS A 55 -42.12 -3.75 -11.18
C LYS A 55 -41.52 -3.98 -12.56
N THR A 56 -41.06 -2.90 -13.19
CA THR A 56 -40.47 -2.92 -14.53
C THR A 56 -38.99 -2.60 -14.47
N PRO A 57 -38.15 -3.26 -15.29
CA PRO A 57 -36.73 -2.95 -15.36
C PRO A 57 -36.52 -1.52 -15.87
N SER A 58 -35.92 -0.66 -15.05
CA SER A 58 -35.81 0.79 -15.28
C SER A 58 -34.37 1.29 -15.42
N LEU A 59 -33.38 0.41 -15.24
CA LEU A 59 -31.96 0.74 -15.32
C LEU A 59 -31.44 0.46 -16.73
N LYS A 60 -31.10 1.53 -17.47
CA LYS A 60 -30.54 1.44 -18.82
C LYS A 60 -29.01 1.54 -18.76
N ILE A 61 -28.34 0.73 -19.56
CA ILE A 61 -26.90 0.66 -19.69
C ILE A 61 -26.56 0.85 -21.17
N ASP A 62 -25.75 1.85 -21.46
CA ASP A 62 -25.20 2.10 -22.79
C ASP A 62 -23.84 1.38 -22.89
N GLU A 63 -23.78 0.30 -23.67
CA GLU A 63 -22.58 -0.53 -23.84
C GLU A 63 -21.46 0.21 -24.62
N ASP A 64 -21.81 1.17 -25.48
CA ASP A 64 -20.84 1.93 -26.27
C ASP A 64 -20.17 3.00 -25.42
N ARG A 65 -20.96 3.75 -24.66
CA ARG A 65 -20.48 4.83 -23.78
C ARG A 65 -20.01 4.33 -22.42
N ASN A 66 -20.36 3.09 -22.07
CA ASN A 66 -20.05 2.47 -20.80
C ASN A 66 -20.64 3.24 -19.59
N LEU A 67 -21.86 3.75 -19.80
CA LEU A 67 -22.62 4.55 -18.84
C LEU A 67 -23.90 3.84 -18.47
N TYR A 68 -24.43 4.15 -17.28
CA TYR A 68 -25.74 3.67 -16.86
C TYR A 68 -26.60 4.84 -16.38
N ASN A 69 -27.92 4.69 -16.52
CA ASN A 69 -28.89 5.63 -16.00
C ASN A 69 -30.20 4.92 -15.68
N CYS A 70 -30.73 5.17 -14.48
CA CYS A 70 -32.01 4.65 -14.05
C CYS A 70 -33.11 5.68 -14.24
N LEU A 71 -34.10 5.38 -15.08
CA LEU A 71 -35.18 6.33 -15.37
C LEU A 71 -36.12 6.56 -14.18
N SER A 72 -36.30 5.58 -13.30
CA SER A 72 -37.20 5.68 -12.16
C SER A 72 -36.60 6.46 -10.97
N CYS A 73 -35.33 6.21 -10.61
CA CYS A 73 -34.68 6.87 -9.46
C CYS A 73 -33.70 7.98 -9.81
N GLY A 74 -33.44 8.21 -11.11
CA GLY A 74 -32.50 9.22 -11.60
C GLY A 74 -31.02 8.92 -11.32
N HIS A 75 -30.71 7.74 -10.77
CA HIS A 75 -29.33 7.37 -10.48
C HIS A 75 -28.61 6.95 -11.75
N GLY A 76 -27.46 7.57 -12.02
CA GLY A 76 -26.69 7.31 -13.22
C GLY A 76 -25.22 7.64 -13.02
N GLY A 77 -24.38 7.12 -13.90
CA GLY A 77 -22.96 7.27 -13.78
C GLY A 77 -22.14 6.39 -14.71
N ASN A 78 -20.85 6.33 -14.44
CA ASN A 78 -19.90 5.44 -15.11
C ASN A 78 -19.74 4.11 -14.37
N LEU A 79 -18.93 3.21 -14.94
CA LEU A 79 -18.61 1.91 -14.35
C LEU A 79 -18.12 1.98 -12.90
N ILE A 80 -17.25 2.94 -12.58
CA ILE A 80 -16.65 3.07 -11.24
C ILE A 80 -17.74 3.46 -10.23
N GLN A 81 -18.61 4.40 -10.60
CA GLN A 81 -19.76 4.79 -9.78
C GLN A 81 -20.71 3.60 -9.60
N PHE A 82 -21.01 2.85 -10.66
CA PHE A 82 -21.85 1.66 -10.60
C PHE A 82 -21.35 0.66 -9.54
N ILE A 83 -20.06 0.33 -9.55
CA ILE A 83 -19.45 -0.60 -8.59
C ILE A 83 -19.54 -0.03 -7.16
N ALA A 84 -19.23 1.26 -6.99
CA ALA A 84 -19.28 1.90 -5.68
C ALA A 84 -20.69 1.91 -5.08
N ASP A 85 -21.70 2.21 -5.90
CA ASP A 85 -23.10 2.27 -5.47
C ASP A 85 -23.67 0.87 -5.24
N TYR A 86 -23.34 -0.12 -6.07
CA TYR A 86 -23.71 -1.51 -5.85
C TYR A 86 -23.18 -2.02 -4.50
N LYS A 87 -21.88 -1.81 -4.23
CA LYS A 87 -21.26 -2.20 -2.95
C LYS A 87 -21.92 -1.50 -1.76
N ARG A 88 -22.29 -0.24 -1.92
CA ARG A 88 -22.95 0.55 -0.87
C ARG A 88 -24.35 0.07 -0.57
N THR A 89 -25.16 -0.16 -1.60
CA THR A 89 -26.59 -0.45 -1.44
C THR A 89 -26.86 -1.93 -1.23
N VAL A 90 -26.19 -2.81 -1.98
CA VAL A 90 -26.45 -4.26 -1.95
C VAL A 90 -25.57 -4.94 -0.90
N GLN A 91 -24.29 -4.58 -0.80
CA GLN A 91 -23.35 -5.22 0.13
C GLN A 91 -23.18 -4.49 1.46
N GLY A 92 -23.76 -3.29 1.61
CA GLY A 92 -23.63 -2.46 2.81
C GLY A 92 -22.21 -1.93 3.07
N ILE A 93 -21.31 -2.00 2.09
CA ILE A 93 -19.91 -1.58 2.22
C ILE A 93 -19.80 -0.08 1.96
N ARG A 94 -19.29 0.67 2.95
CA ARG A 94 -19.05 2.12 2.81
C ARG A 94 -17.82 2.38 1.94
N THR A 95 -18.03 2.47 0.64
CA THR A 95 -16.98 2.81 -0.33
C THR A 95 -17.27 4.14 -1.06
N THR A 96 -16.24 4.69 -1.69
CA THR A 96 -16.29 5.92 -2.48
C THR A 96 -15.74 5.67 -3.87
N PHE A 97 -16.05 6.57 -4.81
CA PHE A 97 -15.49 6.53 -6.17
C PHE A 97 -13.97 6.33 -6.18
N TYR A 98 -13.24 7.14 -5.41
CA TYR A 98 -11.79 7.06 -5.34
C TYR A 98 -11.29 5.74 -4.74
N ASN A 99 -11.99 5.19 -3.74
CA ASN A 99 -11.59 3.91 -3.15
C ASN A 99 -11.73 2.77 -4.16
N GLU A 100 -12.79 2.77 -4.96
CA GLU A 100 -13.00 1.75 -5.99
C GLU A 100 -12.02 1.90 -7.13
N LEU A 101 -11.76 3.13 -7.60
CA LEU A 101 -10.74 3.39 -8.62
C LEU A 101 -9.35 2.97 -8.14
N GLU A 102 -9.02 3.26 -6.87
CA GLU A 102 -7.77 2.83 -6.23
C GLU A 102 -7.67 1.30 -6.14
N ALA A 103 -8.77 0.62 -5.81
CA ALA A 103 -8.82 -0.84 -5.75
C ALA A 103 -8.61 -1.47 -7.14
N MET A 104 -9.24 -0.90 -8.18
CA MET A 104 -9.04 -1.31 -9.57
C MET A 104 -7.59 -1.08 -10.02
N LEU A 105 -7.03 0.10 -9.74
CA LEU A 105 -5.62 0.41 -10.03
C LEU A 105 -4.67 -0.57 -9.33
N LYS A 106 -4.94 -0.93 -8.08
CA LYS A 106 -4.10 -1.90 -7.33
C LYS A 106 -4.23 -3.32 -7.86
N ALA A 107 -5.39 -3.70 -8.37
CA ALA A 107 -5.66 -5.04 -8.89
C ALA A 107 -5.08 -5.27 -10.29
N ASP A 108 -4.84 -4.21 -11.08
CA ASP A 108 -4.39 -4.31 -12.47
C ASP A 108 -2.96 -3.75 -12.65
N PRO A 109 -1.93 -4.61 -12.77
CA PRO A 109 -0.56 -4.19 -13.03
C PRO A 109 -0.39 -3.44 -14.38
N VAL A 110 -1.20 -3.75 -15.39
CA VAL A 110 -1.13 -3.09 -16.70
C VAL A 110 -1.65 -1.66 -16.60
N MET A 111 -2.72 -1.45 -15.83
CA MET A 111 -3.23 -0.12 -15.49
C MET A 111 -2.16 0.72 -14.80
N GLN A 112 -1.44 0.15 -13.82
CA GLN A 112 -0.37 0.86 -13.10
C GLN A 112 0.75 1.32 -14.03
N LEU A 113 1.16 0.45 -14.97
CA LEU A 113 2.18 0.78 -15.96
C LEU A 113 1.74 1.92 -16.88
N ARG A 114 0.47 1.90 -17.33
CA ARG A 114 -0.04 2.92 -18.25
C ARG A 114 -0.32 4.26 -17.58
N VAL A 115 -0.84 4.25 -16.36
CA VAL A 115 -1.12 5.47 -15.57
C VAL A 115 0.17 6.04 -14.97
N GLY A 116 1.21 5.22 -14.76
CA GLY A 116 2.51 5.63 -14.22
C GLY A 116 2.60 5.60 -12.69
N GLY A 117 1.59 5.05 -12.00
CA GLY A 117 1.48 5.06 -10.54
C GLY A 117 0.74 3.84 -10.00
N ASN A 118 0.91 3.58 -8.70
CA ASN A 118 0.25 2.49 -7.96
C ASN A 118 -0.76 2.99 -6.90
N THR A 119 -0.97 4.31 -6.83
CA THR A 119 -1.90 5.01 -5.94
C THR A 119 -2.39 6.28 -6.62
N LEU A 120 -3.63 6.65 -6.38
CA LEU A 120 -4.25 7.91 -6.82
C LEU A 120 -3.92 9.09 -5.89
N TYR A 121 -3.35 8.81 -4.72
CA TYR A 121 -3.05 9.82 -3.71
C TYR A 121 -1.62 10.33 -3.88
N LYS A 122 -1.46 11.65 -3.87
CA LYS A 122 -0.17 12.30 -3.76
C LYS A 122 0.48 11.84 -2.46
N ASN A 123 1.74 11.43 -2.56
CA ASN A 123 2.58 11.42 -1.37
C ASN A 123 2.66 12.87 -0.92
N VAL A 124 2.19 13.16 0.29
CA VAL A 124 2.55 14.42 0.94
C VAL A 124 4.06 14.41 0.93
N GLU A 125 4.67 15.33 0.16
CA GLU A 125 6.06 15.67 0.37
C GLU A 125 6.13 16.12 1.82
N ILE A 126 6.57 15.22 2.70
CA ILE A 126 7.18 15.68 3.93
C ILE A 126 8.34 16.51 3.39
N ASP A 127 8.28 17.81 3.60
CA ASP A 127 9.40 18.70 3.38
C ASP A 127 10.53 18.26 4.33
N VAL A 128 11.28 17.27 3.89
CA VAL A 128 12.58 16.92 4.42
C VAL A 128 13.57 17.72 3.60
N THR A 129 13.52 19.05 3.70
CA THR A 129 14.62 19.95 3.31
C THR A 129 15.81 19.68 4.22
N GLY A 130 16.42 18.53 3.93
CA GLY A 130 17.49 17.86 4.64
C GLY A 130 17.82 16.50 4.00
N ILE A 131 16.94 15.94 3.16
CA ILE A 131 17.19 14.72 2.40
C ILE A 131 17.32 15.07 0.92
N THR A 132 18.50 15.52 0.55
CA THR A 132 18.96 15.35 -0.83
C THR A 132 19.08 13.84 -1.07
N ARG A 133 18.19 13.29 -1.87
CA ARG A 133 18.47 12.28 -2.93
C ARG A 133 17.17 11.62 -3.37
N MET A 134 16.81 11.88 -4.62
CA MET A 134 16.04 10.93 -5.41
C MET A 134 16.66 9.53 -5.25
N ASN A 135 15.84 8.50 -5.01
CA ASN A 135 16.18 7.13 -5.36
C ASN A 135 14.93 6.26 -5.52
N VAL A 136 14.70 5.90 -6.78
CA VAL A 136 14.27 4.60 -7.32
C VAL A 136 13.52 3.67 -6.36
N ARG A 137 12.28 3.36 -6.76
CA ARG A 137 11.37 2.35 -6.20
C ARG A 137 12.12 1.06 -5.85
N ARG A 138 12.22 0.72 -4.56
CA ARG A 138 12.52 -0.64 -4.14
C ARG A 138 11.25 -1.49 -4.32
N SER A 139 11.40 -2.54 -5.12
CA SER A 139 10.53 -3.71 -5.13
C SER A 139 10.17 -4.13 -3.69
N LEU A 140 8.89 -4.44 -3.49
CA LEU A 140 8.31 -4.99 -2.27
C LEU A 140 9.18 -6.12 -1.71
N SER A 141 9.70 -5.94 -0.49
CA SER A 141 10.24 -7.04 0.31
C SER A 141 9.21 -7.42 1.35
N PHE A 142 8.72 -8.65 1.26
CA PHE A 142 7.92 -9.30 2.28
C PHE A 142 8.70 -9.41 3.60
N ASN A 143 7.98 -9.20 4.71
CA ASN A 143 8.32 -9.52 6.11
C ASN A 143 9.72 -9.12 6.60
N ALA A 144 9.77 -8.03 7.39
CA ALA A 144 10.94 -7.68 8.21
C ALA A 144 11.13 -8.68 9.34
N VAL A 145 11.67 -9.86 9.02
CA VAL A 145 12.44 -10.65 9.96
C VAL A 145 13.71 -9.86 10.24
N GLU A 146 14.09 -9.70 11.50
CA GLU A 146 15.36 -9.09 11.90
C GLU A 146 16.51 -9.97 11.36
N GLN A 147 16.97 -9.67 10.14
CA GLN A 147 17.99 -10.48 9.47
C GLN A 147 19.36 -10.16 10.07
N LYS A 148 20.03 -11.19 10.62
CA LYS A 148 21.43 -11.08 11.02
C LYS A 148 22.32 -10.84 9.79
N PRO A 149 23.38 -10.03 9.91
CA PRO A 149 24.28 -9.77 8.78
C PRO A 149 25.01 -11.04 8.38
N LYS A 150 25.03 -11.35 7.08
CA LYS A 150 25.69 -12.55 6.55
C LYS A 150 27.09 -12.25 6.01
N THR A 151 27.38 -10.98 5.72
CA THR A 151 28.68 -10.53 5.22
C THR A 151 29.29 -9.47 6.12
N TYR A 152 30.64 -9.38 6.17
CA TYR A 152 31.34 -8.33 6.91
C TYR A 152 30.98 -6.92 6.44
N LEU A 153 30.62 -6.76 5.17
CA LEU A 153 30.15 -5.49 4.61
C LEU A 153 28.78 -5.09 5.16
N GLU A 154 27.88 -6.04 5.34
CA GLU A 154 26.59 -5.80 5.99
C GLU A 154 26.77 -5.49 7.48
N LEU A 155 27.63 -6.25 8.16
CA LEU A 155 27.95 -6.04 9.58
C LEU A 155 28.57 -4.65 9.81
N SER A 156 29.58 -4.27 9.03
CA SER A 156 30.23 -2.96 9.17
C SER A 156 29.29 -1.79 8.87
N ARG A 157 28.38 -1.93 7.91
CA ARG A 157 27.31 -0.95 7.66
C ARG A 157 26.32 -0.87 8.82
N LYS A 158 26.01 -2.01 9.44
CA LYS A 158 25.11 -2.09 10.58
C LYS A 158 25.72 -1.45 11.82
N ILE A 159 26.97 -1.79 12.15
CA ILE A 159 27.75 -1.15 13.23
C ILE A 159 27.78 0.35 13.00
N LYS A 160 28.25 0.84 11.84
CA LYS A 160 28.28 2.30 11.55
C LYS A 160 26.93 3.01 11.66
N ARG A 161 25.81 2.29 11.51
CA ARG A 161 24.45 2.86 11.60
C ARG A 161 23.93 2.87 13.04
N GLU A 162 24.18 1.81 13.79
CA GLU A 162 23.58 1.55 15.10
C GLU A 162 24.52 1.90 16.26
N MET A 163 25.84 1.83 16.06
CA MET A 163 26.89 2.07 17.06
C MET A 163 28.09 2.79 16.45
N CYS A 164 28.35 4.02 16.86
CA CYS A 164 29.41 4.87 16.28
C CYS A 164 30.59 5.11 17.23
N ASP A 165 30.69 4.37 18.33
CA ASP A 165 31.81 4.51 19.25
C ASP A 165 33.08 3.84 18.71
N THR A 166 34.21 4.48 18.97
CA THR A 166 35.50 4.07 18.42
C THR A 166 35.92 2.69 18.93
N ASN A 167 35.57 2.34 20.17
CA ASN A 167 35.97 1.08 20.78
C ASN A 167 35.21 -0.12 20.19
N THR A 168 33.91 0.00 19.95
CA THR A 168 33.09 -1.03 19.27
C THR A 168 33.54 -1.20 17.83
N ILE A 169 33.87 -0.11 17.12
CA ILE A 169 34.42 -0.19 15.77
C ILE A 169 35.75 -0.94 15.77
N LEU A 170 36.68 -0.59 16.66
CA LEU A 170 37.98 -1.25 16.78
C LEU A 170 37.83 -2.73 17.16
N THR A 171 36.97 -3.02 18.14
CA THR A 171 36.66 -4.39 18.58
C THR A 171 36.05 -5.20 17.43
N SER A 172 35.15 -4.60 16.65
CA SER A 172 34.58 -5.28 15.48
C SER A 172 35.63 -5.60 14.42
N VAL A 173 36.58 -4.70 14.18
CA VAL A 173 37.66 -4.90 13.21
C VAL A 173 38.64 -5.98 13.68
N ASP A 174 38.98 -6.01 14.97
CA ASP A 174 39.81 -7.04 15.58
C ASP A 174 39.16 -8.42 15.45
N LEU A 175 37.86 -8.55 15.76
CA LEU A 175 37.12 -9.80 15.60
C LEU A 175 37.01 -10.26 14.14
N MET A 176 36.96 -9.32 13.19
CA MET A 176 37.03 -9.64 11.75
C MET A 176 38.39 -10.20 11.36
N GLN A 177 39.48 -9.63 11.88
CA GLN A 177 40.84 -10.09 11.62
C GLN A 177 41.11 -11.47 12.22
N GLN A 178 40.48 -11.78 13.36
CA GLN A 178 40.48 -13.09 13.99
C GLN A 178 39.63 -14.13 13.23
N GLY A 179 38.91 -13.72 12.18
CA GLY A 179 38.16 -14.61 11.30
C GLY A 179 36.80 -15.06 11.84
N LEU A 180 36.26 -14.38 12.86
CA LEU A 180 34.93 -14.71 13.38
C LEU A 180 33.85 -14.41 12.34
N SER A 181 32.81 -15.25 12.27
CA SER A 181 31.72 -15.03 11.33
C SER A 181 30.96 -13.73 11.63
N PRO A 182 30.43 -13.03 10.61
CA PRO A 182 29.67 -11.79 10.80
C PRO A 182 28.50 -11.93 11.79
N GLU A 183 27.91 -13.13 11.88
CA GLU A 183 26.82 -13.44 12.81
C GLU A 183 27.31 -13.54 14.26
N ALA A 184 28.48 -14.14 14.50
CA ALA A 184 29.08 -14.25 15.82
C ALA A 184 29.52 -12.89 16.35
N ILE A 185 30.14 -12.07 15.50
CA ILE A 185 30.53 -10.69 15.86
C ILE A 185 29.28 -9.87 16.15
N TYR A 186 28.21 -10.01 15.35
CA TYR A 186 26.94 -9.35 15.61
C TYR A 186 26.35 -9.74 16.97
N ASP A 187 26.36 -11.03 17.32
CA ASP A 187 25.86 -11.48 18.62
C ASP A 187 26.73 -10.95 19.78
N VAL A 188 28.05 -10.89 19.64
CA VAL A 188 28.95 -10.35 20.67
C VAL A 188 28.70 -8.85 20.90
N LEU A 189 28.58 -8.07 19.83
CA LEU A 189 28.41 -6.62 19.94
C LEU A 189 26.98 -6.22 20.37
N PHE A 190 25.95 -6.90 19.85
CA PHE A 190 24.55 -6.48 20.02
C PHE A 190 23.75 -7.28 21.05
N LYS A 191 24.17 -8.49 21.44
CA LYS A 191 23.45 -9.26 22.49
C LYS A 191 24.04 -9.12 23.89
N TYR A 192 25.29 -8.69 24.04
CA TYR A 192 25.86 -8.45 25.38
C TYR A 192 25.30 -7.20 26.07
N GLU A 193 24.63 -6.29 25.36
CA GLU A 193 23.91 -5.16 25.96
C GLU A 193 22.54 -5.53 26.58
N LYS A 194 22.08 -6.78 26.46
CA LYS A 194 20.82 -7.27 27.09
C LYS A 194 21.04 -8.22 28.27
N LYS A 195 22.13 -8.05 29.02
CA LYS A 195 22.18 -8.47 30.42
C LYS A 195 22.26 -7.21 31.26
N ASP A 196 21.33 -7.09 32.19
CA ASP A 196 21.30 -6.08 33.24
C ASP A 196 22.73 -5.78 33.70
N THR A 197 23.12 -4.51 33.66
CA THR A 197 24.23 -4.04 34.48
C THR A 197 23.88 -4.43 35.93
N PRO A 198 24.64 -5.31 36.59
CA PRO A 198 24.56 -5.37 38.04
C PRO A 198 25.05 -4.01 38.51
N ASP A 199 24.20 -3.31 39.24
CA ASP A 199 24.56 -2.11 39.96
C ASP A 199 25.68 -2.48 40.95
N VAL A 200 26.92 -2.24 40.56
CA VAL A 200 28.08 -2.31 41.45
C VAL A 200 28.61 -0.90 41.55
N SER A 201 28.00 -0.12 42.44
CA SER A 201 28.62 1.06 43.01
C SER A 201 29.89 0.63 43.74
N PHE A 202 31.06 0.77 43.09
CA PHE A 202 32.33 0.70 43.80
C PHE A 202 32.50 1.99 44.60
N ASN A 203 32.29 1.90 45.90
CA ASN A 203 32.63 2.97 46.82
C ASN A 203 34.16 2.98 46.96
N ILE A 204 34.81 4.02 46.43
CA ILE A 204 36.27 4.21 46.52
C ILE A 204 36.75 4.33 47.99
N GLY A 205 35.83 4.53 48.95
CA GLY A 205 36.12 4.51 50.39
C GLY A 205 36.42 3.13 50.99
N ASP A 206 36.09 2.02 50.33
CA ASP A 206 36.28 0.66 50.90
C ASP A 206 37.62 0.00 50.50
N ILE A 207 38.45 0.69 49.70
CA ILE A 207 39.78 0.19 49.28
C ILE A 207 40.92 0.80 50.10
N LEU A 208 40.68 1.89 50.83
CA LEU A 208 41.65 2.47 51.76
C LEU A 208 41.10 2.38 53.18
N GLY A 209 41.26 1.19 53.78
CA GLY A 209 41.23 1.06 55.23
C GLY A 209 42.36 1.88 55.85
N ASP A 210 42.06 2.52 56.98
CA ASP A 210 42.94 3.35 57.81
C ASP A 210 44.38 2.82 57.90
N VAL A 211 45.33 3.48 57.21
CA VAL A 211 46.73 3.72 57.63
C VAL A 211 47.25 4.99 56.96
#